data_AF-A0A3S0R7A7-F1
#
_entry.id   AF-A0A3S0R7A7-F1
#
_cell.length_a   1.000
_cell.length_b   1.000
_cell.length_c   1.000
_cell.angle_alpha   90.00
_cell.angle_beta   90.00
_cell.angle_gamma   90.00
#
_symmetry.space_group_name_H-M   'P 1'
#
loop_
_entity.id
_entity.type
_entity.pdbx_description
1 polymer ?
#
loop_
_entity_poly.entity_id
_entity_poly.type
_entity_poly.pdbx_seq_one_letter_code
_entity_poly.pdbx_strand_id
1 'polypeptide(L)'
;MSLKTIIRLQKLQLDEKRRVLAELQNLGDRLRAEIERLKEEIAQEQATARENFAVSFTYANFAQAALERGRKLGESLAQVEVQISVATDQMAEAYQELKRYELAEEERIKREKHKLKRKEAEMLDETALIGFRRRQAEEEMYEKDQ
;
A
#
# COMPACT_ATOMS: atom_id res chain seq x y z
N MET A 1 13.51 16.45 11.95
CA MET A 1 12.48 15.40 12.10
C MET A 1 13.16 14.05 12.25
N SER A 2 12.58 13.09 12.98
CA SER A 2 13.15 11.74 13.12
C SER A 2 12.75 10.84 11.95
N LEU A 3 13.57 9.84 11.61
CA LEU A 3 13.28 8.87 10.54
C LEU A 3 11.99 8.09 10.82
N LYS A 4 11.70 7.78 12.09
CA LYS A 4 10.42 7.20 12.52
C LYS A 4 9.22 8.09 12.23
N THR A 5 9.36 9.40 12.38
CA THR A 5 8.31 10.38 12.06
C THR A 5 8.01 10.38 10.57
N ILE A 6 9.06 10.32 9.73
CA ILE A 6 8.93 10.24 8.26
C ILE A 6 8.23 8.94 7.85
N ILE A 7 8.66 7.79 8.40
CA ILE A 7 8.02 6.49 8.11
C ILE A 7 6.53 6.52 8.44
N ARG A 8 6.13 7.12 9.57
CA ARG A 8 4.72 7.25 9.95
C ARG A 8 3.93 8.11 8.96
N LEU A 9 4.51 9.23 8.51
CA LEU A 9 3.89 10.09 7.50
C LEU A 9 3.72 9.33 6.17
N GLN A 10 4.74 8.60 5.75
CA GLN A 10 4.72 7.81 4.51
C GLN A 10 3.69 6.67 4.56
N LYS A 11 3.48 6.05 5.73
CA LYS A 11 2.39 5.08 5.95
C LYS A 11 1.03 5.72 5.75
N LEU A 12 0.80 6.89 6.34
CA LEU A 12 -0.45 7.63 6.18
C LEU A 12 -0.71 7.96 4.70
N GLN A 13 0.32 8.42 3.98
CA GLN A 13 0.23 8.71 2.54
C GLN A 13 -0.10 7.46 1.73
N LEU A 14 0.55 6.33 2.01
CA LEU A 14 0.24 5.06 1.34
C LEU A 14 -1.21 4.63 1.60
N ASP A 15 -1.69 4.75 2.83
CA ASP A 15 -3.06 4.38 3.21
C ASP A 15 -4.08 5.29 2.51
N GLU A 16 -3.80 6.58 2.39
CA GLU A 16 -4.61 7.52 1.60
C GLU A 16 -4.66 7.12 0.12
N LYS A 17 -3.52 6.79 -0.50
CA LYS A 17 -3.47 6.32 -1.89
C LYS A 17 -4.26 5.03 -2.10
N ARG A 18 -4.15 4.07 -1.17
CA ARG A 18 -4.93 2.83 -1.19
C ARG A 18 -6.43 3.10 -1.12
N ARG A 19 -6.84 4.03 -0.26
CA ARG A 19 -8.24 4.42 -0.13
C ARG A 19 -8.77 5.03 -1.44
N VAL A 20 -8.02 5.95 -2.04
CA VAL A 20 -8.40 6.56 -3.33
C VAL A 20 -8.53 5.49 -4.42
N LEU A 21 -7.55 4.58 -4.52
CA LEU A 21 -7.60 3.47 -5.48
C LEU A 21 -8.84 2.59 -5.27
N ALA A 22 -9.16 2.23 -4.03
CA ALA A 22 -10.34 1.44 -3.71
C ALA A 22 -11.65 2.17 -4.04
N GLU A 23 -11.74 3.48 -3.78
CA GLU A 23 -12.90 4.29 -4.14
C GLU A 23 -13.12 4.35 -5.66
N LEU A 24 -12.04 4.48 -6.45
CA LEU A 24 -12.09 4.44 -7.91
C LEU A 24 -12.48 3.06 -8.46
N GLN A 25 -11.91 1.99 -7.91
CA GLN A 25 -12.27 0.61 -8.29
C GLN A 25 -13.75 0.35 -8.03
N ASN A 26 -14.25 0.72 -6.85
CA ASN A 26 -15.67 0.62 -6.52
C ASN A 26 -16.57 1.43 -7.48
N LEU A 27 -16.12 2.62 -7.91
CA LEU A 27 -16.84 3.41 -8.92
C LEU A 27 -16.86 2.70 -10.28
N GLY A 28 -15.72 2.15 -10.71
CA GLY A 28 -15.64 1.36 -11.95
C GLY A 28 -16.58 0.16 -11.94
N ASP A 29 -16.64 -0.57 -10.83
CA ASP A 29 -17.53 -1.74 -10.69
C ASP A 29 -19.01 -1.34 -10.73
N ARG A 30 -19.38 -0.23 -10.09
CA ARG A 30 -20.75 0.31 -10.19
C ARG A 30 -21.12 0.69 -11.62
N LEU A 31 -20.22 1.34 -12.35
CA LEU A 31 -20.45 1.72 -13.74
C LEU A 31 -20.62 0.49 -14.65
N ARG A 32 -19.78 -0.54 -14.47
CA ARG A 32 -19.93 -1.82 -15.19
C ARG A 32 -21.28 -2.48 -14.91
N ALA A 33 -21.68 -2.52 -13.63
CA ALA A 33 -22.99 -3.07 -13.25
C ALA A 33 -24.17 -2.25 -13.81
N GLU A 34 -24.02 -0.93 -13.95
CA GLU A 34 -25.04 -0.10 -14.60
C GLU A 34 -25.11 -0.34 -16.12
N ILE A 35 -23.97 -0.54 -16.77
CA ILE A 35 -23.90 -0.90 -18.19
C ILE A 35 -24.59 -2.25 -18.45
N GLU A 36 -24.34 -3.27 -17.61
CA GLU A 36 -25.00 -4.57 -17.77
C GLU A 36 -26.52 -4.48 -17.56
N ARG A 37 -26.97 -3.74 -16.53
CA ARG A 37 -28.41 -3.49 -16.33
C ARG A 37 -29.04 -2.78 -17.52
N LEU A 38 -28.37 -1.80 -18.10
CA LEU A 38 -28.87 -1.11 -19.29
C LEU A 38 -28.98 -2.07 -20.49
N LYS A 39 -28.05 -3.01 -20.66
CA LYS A 39 -28.14 -4.03 -21.70
C LYS A 39 -29.34 -4.95 -21.50
N GLU A 40 -29.61 -5.36 -20.25
CA GLU A 40 -30.78 -6.16 -19.90
C GLU A 40 -32.09 -5.40 -20.17
N GLU A 41 -32.17 -4.12 -19.77
CA GLU A 41 -33.30 -3.23 -20.05
C GLU A 41 -33.57 -3.12 -21.57
N ILE A 42 -32.52 -2.91 -22.37
CA ILE A 42 -32.63 -2.83 -23.84
C ILE A 42 -33.16 -4.14 -24.42
N ALA A 43 -32.67 -5.29 -23.94
CA ALA A 43 -33.09 -6.60 -24.43
C ALA A 43 -34.57 -6.89 -24.12
N GLN A 44 -35.02 -6.53 -22.91
CA GLN A 44 -36.43 -6.67 -22.51
C GLN A 44 -37.34 -5.79 -23.36
N GLU A 45 -37.01 -4.51 -23.52
CA GLU A 45 -37.82 -3.58 -24.30
C GLU A 45 -37.87 -4.00 -25.78
N GLN A 46 -36.76 -4.50 -26.33
CA GLN A 46 -36.71 -5.02 -27.69
C GLN A 46 -37.63 -6.24 -27.89
N ALA A 47 -37.69 -7.14 -26.91
CA ALA A 47 -38.59 -8.30 -26.96
C ALA A 47 -40.06 -7.85 -26.96
N THR A 48 -40.44 -6.93 -26.08
CA THR A 48 -41.81 -6.40 -26.00
C THR A 48 -42.23 -5.68 -27.29
N ALA A 49 -41.33 -4.88 -27.88
CA ALA A 49 -41.63 -4.18 -29.14
C ALA A 49 -41.85 -5.13 -30.33
N ARG A 50 -41.21 -6.31 -30.33
CA ARG A 50 -41.42 -7.34 -31.37
C ARG A 50 -42.77 -8.03 -31.23
N GLU A 51 -43.29 -8.16 -30.02
CA GLU A 51 -44.59 -8.82 -29.76
C GLU A 51 -45.78 -7.89 -30.01
N ASN A 52 -45.60 -6.56 -29.91
CA ASN A 52 -46.68 -5.59 -30.08
C ASN A 52 -46.30 -4.42 -30.99
N PHE A 53 -46.81 -4.45 -32.23
CA PHE A 53 -46.56 -3.43 -33.25
C PHE A 53 -46.96 -2.01 -32.83
N ALA A 54 -47.98 -1.86 -31.97
CA ALA A 54 -48.40 -0.55 -31.46
C ALA A 54 -47.34 0.13 -30.58
N VAL A 55 -46.40 -0.64 -30.01
CA VAL A 55 -45.33 -0.18 -29.11
C VAL A 55 -44.04 0.16 -29.90
N SER A 56 -44.01 -0.07 -31.22
CA SER A 56 -42.80 0.19 -32.03
C SER A 56 -42.37 1.66 -32.05
N PHE A 57 -43.32 2.60 -31.98
CA PHE A 57 -42.99 4.04 -31.97
C PHE A 57 -42.40 4.50 -30.63
N THR A 58 -42.85 3.91 -29.51
CA THR A 58 -42.28 4.21 -28.17
C THR A 58 -40.90 3.58 -28.00
N TYR A 59 -40.67 2.40 -28.59
CA TYR A 59 -39.38 1.72 -28.59
C TYR A 59 -38.27 2.54 -29.27
N ALA A 60 -38.56 3.20 -30.40
CA ALA A 60 -37.56 4.00 -31.11
C ALA A 60 -36.99 5.14 -30.22
N ASN A 61 -37.85 5.83 -29.47
CA ASN A 61 -37.44 6.89 -28.55
C ASN A 61 -36.64 6.32 -27.37
N PHE A 62 -37.08 5.19 -26.79
CA PHE A 62 -36.35 4.50 -25.74
C PHE A 62 -34.94 4.08 -26.21
N ALA A 63 -34.84 3.47 -27.39
CA ALA A 63 -33.57 2.99 -27.93
C ALA A 63 -32.56 4.14 -28.14
N GLN A 64 -33.00 5.30 -28.61
CA GLN A 64 -32.13 6.48 -28.73
C GLN A 64 -31.63 6.97 -27.37
N ALA A 65 -32.51 7.05 -26.37
CA ALA A 65 -32.14 7.44 -25.01
C ALA A 65 -31.17 6.43 -24.36
N ALA A 66 -31.41 5.13 -24.57
CA ALA A 66 -30.59 4.04 -24.05
C ALA A 66 -29.20 4.03 -24.70
N LEU A 67 -29.10 4.29 -26.00
CA LEU A 67 -27.81 4.44 -26.71
C LEU A 67 -26.99 5.59 -26.15
N GLU A 68 -27.60 6.77 -25.98
CA GLU A 68 -26.90 7.94 -25.43
C GLU A 68 -26.48 7.72 -23.97
N ARG A 69 -27.33 7.07 -23.16
CA ARG A 69 -26.96 6.67 -21.78
C ARG A 69 -25.78 5.69 -21.79
N GLY A 70 -25.82 4.68 -22.66
CA GLY A 70 -24.74 3.70 -22.79
C GLY A 70 -23.41 4.34 -23.20
N ARG A 71 -23.44 5.29 -24.15
CA ARG A 71 -22.27 6.07 -24.56
C ARG A 71 -21.66 6.83 -23.38
N LYS A 72 -22.49 7.56 -22.62
CA LYS A 72 -22.02 8.31 -21.44
C LYS A 72 -21.45 7.41 -20.34
N LEU A 73 -22.08 6.27 -20.09
CA LEU A 73 -21.58 5.29 -19.11
C LEU A 73 -20.25 4.69 -19.56
N GLY A 74 -20.10 4.36 -20.84
CA GLY A 74 -18.85 3.89 -21.42
C GLY A 74 -17.72 4.91 -21.33
N GLU A 75 -18.00 6.18 -21.64
CA GLU A 75 -17.03 7.28 -21.50
C GLU A 75 -16.61 7.48 -20.05
N SER A 76 -17.56 7.46 -19.12
CA SER A 76 -17.29 7.57 -17.68
C SER A 76 -16.46 6.40 -17.18
N LEU A 77 -16.76 5.17 -17.63
CA LEU A 77 -15.99 3.98 -17.25
C LEU A 77 -14.55 4.08 -17.76
N ALA A 78 -14.36 4.43 -19.04
CA ALA A 78 -13.02 4.60 -19.62
C ALA A 78 -12.20 5.65 -18.85
N GLN A 79 -12.84 6.77 -18.46
CA GLN A 79 -12.18 7.79 -17.67
C GLN A 79 -11.77 7.28 -16.28
N VAL A 80 -12.65 6.52 -15.61
CA VAL A 80 -12.35 5.92 -14.30
C VAL A 80 -11.24 4.87 -14.41
N GLU A 81 -11.20 4.07 -15.49
CA GLU A 81 -10.14 3.09 -15.72
C GLU A 81 -8.76 3.74 -15.88
N VAL A 82 -8.69 4.87 -16.59
CA VAL A 82 -7.46 5.67 -16.65
C VAL A 82 -7.07 6.19 -15.26
N GLN A 83 -8.03 6.68 -14.47
CA GLN A 83 -7.77 7.13 -13.10
C GLN A 83 -7.31 5.99 -12.19
N ILE A 84 -7.85 4.78 -12.33
CA ILE A 84 -7.41 3.58 -11.60
C ILE A 84 -5.96 3.26 -11.93
N SER A 85 -5.58 3.32 -13.22
CA SER A 85 -4.19 3.09 -13.64
C SER A 85 -3.25 4.09 -12.96
N VAL A 86 -3.57 5.39 -13.03
CA VAL A 86 -2.76 6.45 -12.41
C VAL A 86 -2.70 6.28 -10.88
N ALA A 87 -3.81 5.97 -10.23
CA ALA A 87 -3.86 5.76 -8.78
C ALA A 87 -3.04 4.53 -8.35
N THR A 88 -3.01 3.49 -9.19
CA THR A 88 -2.19 2.28 -8.96
C THR A 88 -0.71 2.63 -9.00
N ASP A 89 -0.28 3.39 -10.00
CA ASP A 89 1.12 3.84 -10.12
C ASP A 89 1.53 4.72 -8.93
N GLN A 90 0.67 5.67 -8.53
CA GLN A 90 0.91 6.52 -7.35
C GLN A 90 0.99 5.72 -6.05
N MET A 91 0.15 4.68 -5.89
CA MET A 91 0.20 3.80 -4.72
C MET A 91 1.51 2.98 -4.71
N ALA A 92 1.94 2.51 -5.88
CA ALA A 92 3.19 1.77 -6.02
C ALA A 92 4.41 2.65 -5.70
N GLU A 93 4.42 3.90 -6.16
CA GLU A 93 5.48 4.87 -5.86
C GLU A 93 5.55 5.17 -4.35
N ALA A 94 4.41 5.46 -3.71
CA ALA A 94 4.33 5.69 -2.27
C ALA A 94 4.81 4.46 -1.46
N TYR A 95 4.47 3.26 -1.93
CA TYR A 95 4.95 2.02 -1.31
C TYR A 95 6.47 1.87 -1.42
N GLN A 96 7.05 2.14 -2.60
CA GLN A 96 8.49 2.10 -2.79
C GLN A 96 9.20 3.13 -1.89
N GLU A 97 8.64 4.34 -1.77
CA GLU A 97 9.18 5.38 -0.90
C GLU A 97 9.18 4.97 0.57
N LEU A 98 8.04 4.47 1.07
CA LEU A 98 7.94 3.91 2.41
C LEU A 98 9.01 2.85 2.63
N LYS A 99 9.19 1.92 1.68
CA LYS A 99 10.14 0.83 1.82
C LYS A 99 11.59 1.31 1.90
N ARG A 100 11.96 2.35 1.14
CA ARG A 100 13.29 2.98 1.23
C ARG A 100 13.57 3.50 2.65
N TYR A 101 12.61 4.21 3.26
CA TYR A 101 12.78 4.73 4.61
C TYR A 101 12.81 3.64 5.67
N GLU A 102 11.98 2.60 5.53
CA GLU A 102 11.99 1.45 6.44
C GLU A 102 13.34 0.73 6.43
N LEU A 103 13.93 0.49 5.25
CA LEU A 103 15.28 -0.07 5.13
C LEU A 103 16.34 0.82 5.77
N ALA A 104 16.26 2.14 5.54
CA ALA A 104 17.21 3.08 6.13
C ALA A 104 17.16 3.07 7.67
N GLU A 105 15.97 2.95 8.27
CA GLU A 105 15.80 2.87 9.73
C GLU A 105 16.29 1.52 10.26
N GLU A 106 16.02 0.43 9.55
CA GLU A 106 16.52 -0.89 9.92
C GLU A 106 18.06 -0.91 9.97
N GLU A 107 18.72 -0.37 8.95
CA GLU A 107 20.17 -0.25 8.89
C GLU A 107 20.73 0.68 9.97
N ARG A 108 20.01 1.76 10.31
CA ARG A 108 20.37 2.63 11.43
C ARG A 108 20.35 1.86 12.76
N ILE A 109 19.26 1.13 13.03
CA ILE A 109 19.09 0.33 14.24
C ILE A 109 20.16 -0.77 14.32
N LYS A 110 20.47 -1.45 13.21
CA LYS A 110 21.54 -2.45 13.16
C LYS A 110 22.88 -1.83 13.54
N ARG A 111 23.26 -0.69 12.94
CA ARG A 111 24.51 0.01 13.28
C ARG A 111 24.57 0.40 14.75
N GLU A 112 23.47 0.89 15.32
CA GLU A 112 23.41 1.24 16.74
C GLU A 112 23.59 0.02 17.64
N LYS A 113 22.92 -1.09 17.33
CA LYS A 113 23.08 -2.36 18.06
C LYS A 113 24.51 -2.89 17.97
N HIS A 114 25.14 -2.84 16.79
CA HIS A 114 26.53 -3.27 16.63
C HIS A 114 27.50 -2.40 17.44
N LYS A 115 27.31 -1.08 17.44
CA LYS A 115 28.12 -0.16 18.27
C LYS A 115 27.96 -0.46 19.76
N LEU A 116 26.74 -0.71 20.22
CA LEU A 116 26.48 -1.04 21.61
C LEU A 116 27.15 -2.36 22.01
N LYS A 117 26.94 -3.42 21.22
CA LYS A 117 27.59 -4.72 21.43
C LYS A 117 29.11 -4.64 21.47
N ARG A 118 29.71 -3.81 20.59
CA ARG A 118 31.16 -3.62 20.59
C ARG A 118 31.65 -2.94 21.86
N LYS A 119 30.97 -1.88 22.31
CA LYS A 119 31.27 -1.22 23.59
C LYS A 119 31.12 -2.17 24.79
N GLU A 120 30.06 -2.98 24.80
CA GLU A 120 29.84 -3.99 25.84
C GLU A 120 30.97 -5.03 25.87
N ALA A 121 31.40 -5.52 24.71
CA ALA A 121 32.53 -6.45 24.60
C ALA A 121 33.84 -5.82 25.10
N GLU A 122 34.16 -4.59 24.68
CA GLU A 122 35.35 -3.85 25.13
C GLU A 122 35.38 -3.69 26.67
N MET A 123 34.24 -3.33 27.29
CA MET A 123 34.14 -3.22 28.75
C MET A 123 34.30 -4.55 29.49
N LEU A 124 33.75 -5.64 28.94
CA LEU A 124 33.88 -6.98 29.52
C LEU A 124 35.33 -7.47 29.46
N ASP A 125 36.02 -7.25 28.34
CA ASP A 125 37.43 -7.59 28.18
C ASP A 125 38.32 -6.81 29.16
N GLU A 126 38.09 -5.50 29.32
CA GLU A 126 38.80 -4.69 30.33
C GLU A 126 38.60 -5.22 31.75
N THR A 127 37.36 -5.57 32.11
CA THR A 127 37.04 -6.12 33.43
C THR A 127 37.70 -7.48 33.65
N ALA A 128 37.70 -8.34 32.63
CA ALA A 128 38.35 -9.65 32.68
C ALA A 128 39.87 -9.52 32.87
N LEU A 129 40.51 -8.57 32.18
CA LEU A 129 41.94 -8.31 32.29
C LEU A 129 42.31 -7.80 33.69
N ILE A 130 41.53 -6.87 34.26
CA ILE A 130 41.73 -6.38 35.63
C ILE A 130 41.59 -7.53 36.63
N GLY A 131 40.54 -8.35 36.49
CA GLY A 131 40.31 -9.50 37.36
C GLY A 131 41.43 -10.55 37.27
N PHE A 132 41.97 -10.79 36.07
CA PHE A 132 43.09 -11.71 35.86
C PHE A 132 44.37 -11.18 36.51
N ARG A 133 44.73 -9.91 36.28
CA ARG A 133 45.92 -9.28 36.89
C ARG A 133 45.87 -9.31 38.41
N ARG A 134 44.68 -9.06 38.99
CA ARG A 134 44.50 -9.14 40.45
C ARG A 134 44.78 -10.53 40.99
N ARG A 135 44.26 -11.58 40.35
CA ARG A 135 44.52 -12.97 40.76
C ARG A 135 45.99 -13.34 40.66
N GLN A 136 46.67 -12.96 39.58
CA GLN A 136 48.11 -13.19 39.45
C GLN A 136 48.92 -12.50 40.55
N ALA A 137 48.58 -11.25 40.88
CA ALA A 137 49.25 -10.53 41.96
C ALA A 137 48.99 -11.16 43.34
N GLU A 138 47.78 -11.70 43.57
CA GLU A 138 47.46 -12.46 44.78
C GLU A 138 48.28 -13.77 44.84
N GLU A 139 48.33 -14.54 43.76
CA GLU A 139 49.12 -15.79 43.64
C GLU A 139 50.63 -15.56 43.85
N GLU A 140 51.22 -14.54 43.21
CA GLU A 140 52.64 -14.19 43.38
C GLU A 140 52.97 -13.71 44.81
N MET A 141 52.00 -13.14 45.53
CA MET A 141 52.20 -12.72 46.92
C MET A 141 52.18 -13.94 47.86
N TYR A 142 51.30 -14.91 47.62
CA TYR A 142 51.27 -16.17 48.39
C TYR A 142 52.53 -17.03 48.17
N GLU A 143 53.13 -17.03 46.98
CA GLU A 143 54.37 -17.76 46.70
C GLU A 143 55.62 -17.13 47.33
N LYS A 144 55.61 -15.83 47.63
CA LYS A 144 56.75 -15.13 48.26
C LYS A 144 56.76 -15.21 49.79
N ASP A 145 55.61 -15.52 50.38
CA ASP A 145 55.43 -15.67 51.84
C ASP A 145 55.64 -17.12 52.33
N GLN A 146 55.99 -18.06 51.43
CA GLN A 146 56.43 -19.44 51.75
C GLN A 146 57.94 -19.61 51.65
#